data_AF-A0A2V9HFU9-F1
#
_entry.id   AF-A0A2V9HFU9-F1
#
_cell.length_a   1.000
_cell.length_b   1.000
_cell.length_c   1.000
_cell.angle_alpha   90.00
_cell.angle_beta   90.00
_cell.angle_gamma   90.00
#
_symmetry.space_group_name_H-M   'P 1'
#
loop_
_entity.id
_entity.type
_entity.pdbx_description
1 polymer ?
#
loop_
_entity_poly.entity_id
_entity_poly.type
_entity_poly.pdbx_seq_one_letter_code
_entity_poly.pdbx_strand_id
1 'polypeptide(L)'
;MSDHKQEEAFRVIDRRPFTAEGELRKEVVEEAEREAKREAAKIPVARPETAKAVAPPPPVETPKRAPAFENLVRMLGSNAAMVLGAYADPRTGQPVIDPEAARELIDMLDALHEKTKGNLAPEEDNLLLDLLGKLKMTFLEINQAVAAEAAKAKAKTRP
;
A
#
# COMPACT_ATOMS: atom_id res chain seq x y z
N MET A 1 -4.65 78.36 -17.03
CA MET A 1 -5.12 78.55 -15.65
C MET A 1 -6.25 77.54 -15.43
N SER A 2 -6.22 76.48 -14.64
CA SER A 2 -5.21 75.65 -13.96
C SER A 2 -5.99 74.38 -13.58
N ASP A 3 -5.38 73.21 -13.74
CA ASP A 3 -5.81 71.89 -13.28
C ASP A 3 -6.25 71.86 -11.80
N HIS A 4 -7.24 71.01 -11.45
CA HIS A 4 -7.27 70.03 -10.33
C HIS A 4 -8.70 69.44 -10.24
N LYS A 5 -8.97 68.28 -10.87
CA LYS A 5 -8.73 66.91 -10.40
C LYS A 5 -9.67 66.51 -9.25
N GLN A 6 -10.66 65.69 -9.61
CA GLN A 6 -11.48 64.91 -8.68
C GLN A 6 -10.55 64.02 -7.85
N GLU A 7 -10.53 64.21 -6.53
CA GLU A 7 -9.89 63.28 -5.62
C GLU A 7 -10.92 62.23 -5.20
N GLU A 8 -10.79 61.03 -5.79
CA GLU A 8 -11.53 59.83 -5.40
C GLU A 8 -11.12 59.44 -3.96
N ALA A 9 -12.08 59.46 -3.03
CA ALA A 9 -11.86 59.01 -1.66
C ALA A 9 -11.81 57.47 -1.59
N PHE A 10 -10.61 56.91 -1.55
CA PHE A 10 -10.38 55.47 -1.40
C PHE A 10 -10.73 55.01 0.03
N ARG A 11 -11.78 54.19 0.17
CA ARG A 11 -12.11 53.53 1.44
C ARG A 11 -11.34 52.22 1.57
N VAL A 12 -10.25 52.24 2.33
CA VAL A 12 -9.47 51.04 2.64
C VAL A 12 -10.17 50.28 3.77
N ILE A 13 -10.75 49.12 3.46
CA ILE A 13 -11.40 48.24 4.44
C ILE A 13 -10.37 47.21 4.91
N ASP A 14 -9.86 47.41 6.12
CA ASP A 14 -8.95 46.48 6.77
C ASP A 14 -9.67 45.16 7.13
N ARG A 15 -9.26 44.06 6.49
CA ARG A 15 -9.79 42.70 6.68
C ARG A 15 -8.99 41.85 7.67
N ARG A 16 -8.01 42.43 8.38
CA ARG A 16 -7.17 41.68 9.31
C ARG A 16 -8.01 41.22 10.53
N PRO A 17 -7.76 40.01 11.06
CA PRO A 17 -8.51 39.45 12.20
C PRO A 17 -8.21 40.14 13.55
N PHE A 18 -7.41 41.22 13.53
CA PHE A 18 -6.98 42.00 14.67
C PHE A 18 -7.59 43.41 14.61
N THR A 19 -7.77 44.00 15.78
CA THR A 19 -8.16 45.41 15.98
C THR A 19 -6.93 46.33 15.92
N ALA A 20 -7.13 47.65 15.89
CA ALA A 20 -6.02 48.62 15.80
C ALA A 20 -5.12 48.58 17.06
N GLU A 21 -5.64 48.08 18.16
CA GLU A 21 -5.00 47.90 19.46
C GLU A 21 -4.22 46.57 19.56
N GLY A 22 -4.22 45.75 18.51
CA GLY A 22 -3.51 44.46 18.48
C GLY A 22 -4.28 43.29 19.09
N GLU A 23 -5.52 43.52 19.56
CA GLU A 23 -6.38 42.48 20.12
C GLU A 23 -7.19 41.75 19.04
N LEU A 24 -7.43 40.45 19.21
CA LEU A 24 -8.21 39.64 18.29
C LEU A 24 -9.68 40.08 18.29
N ARG A 25 -10.30 40.22 17.10
CA ARG A 25 -11.71 40.65 17.01
C ARG A 25 -12.63 39.62 17.67
N LYS A 26 -13.65 40.11 18.39
CA LYS A 26 -14.61 39.29 19.17
C LYS A 26 -15.27 38.18 18.34
N GLU A 27 -15.51 38.41 17.06
CA GLU A 27 -16.09 37.44 16.12
C GLU A 27 -15.20 36.20 15.92
N VAL A 28 -13.88 36.39 15.86
CA VAL A 28 -12.89 35.31 15.69
C VAL A 28 -12.69 34.54 16.99
N VAL A 29 -12.75 35.22 18.14
CA VAL A 29 -12.71 34.58 19.46
C VAL A 29 -13.94 33.72 19.68
N GLU A 30 -15.13 34.20 19.34
CA GLU A 30 -16.39 33.46 19.48
C GLU A 30 -16.49 32.26 18.50
N GLU A 31 -15.89 32.37 17.31
CA GLU A 31 -15.78 31.27 16.36
C GLU A 31 -14.78 30.21 16.83
N ALA A 32 -13.62 30.61 17.36
CA ALA A 32 -12.65 29.70 17.98
C ALA A 32 -13.22 29.00 19.23
N GLU A 33 -14.00 29.70 20.06
CA GLU A 33 -14.70 29.09 21.19
C GLU A 33 -15.80 28.12 20.73
N ARG A 34 -16.51 28.42 19.64
CA ARG A 34 -17.51 27.50 19.05
C ARG A 34 -16.85 26.26 18.45
N GLU A 35 -15.71 26.39 17.79
CA GLU A 35 -14.93 25.27 17.27
C GLU A 35 -14.34 24.42 18.41
N ALA A 36 -13.75 25.05 19.43
CA ALA A 36 -13.25 24.36 20.61
C ALA A 36 -14.36 23.61 21.38
N LYS A 37 -15.57 24.18 21.46
CA LYS A 37 -16.73 23.53 22.07
C LYS A 37 -17.28 22.37 21.23
N ARG A 38 -17.13 22.42 19.90
CA ARG A 38 -17.46 21.31 18.99
C ARG A 38 -16.41 20.19 19.04
N GLU A 39 -15.14 20.53 19.20
CA GLU A 39 -14.05 19.57 19.42
C GLU A 39 -14.18 18.87 20.77
N ALA A 40 -14.44 19.62 21.85
CA ALA A 40 -14.69 19.06 23.17
C ALA A 40 -15.94 18.15 23.23
N ALA A 41 -16.94 18.40 22.37
CA ALA A 41 -18.13 17.55 22.23
C ALA A 41 -17.89 16.27 21.40
N LYS A 42 -16.78 16.17 20.66
CA LYS A 42 -16.38 14.98 19.88
C LYS A 42 -15.49 14.01 20.64
N ILE A 43 -15.01 14.37 21.83
CA ILE A 43 -14.26 13.48 22.72
C ILE A 43 -15.25 12.82 23.68
N PRO A 44 -15.55 11.51 23.58
CA PRO A 44 -16.43 10.85 24.52
C PRO A 44 -15.74 10.73 25.88
N VAL A 45 -16.18 11.56 26.84
CA VAL A 45 -15.86 11.40 28.27
C VAL A 45 -16.51 10.10 28.75
N ALA A 46 -15.66 9.14 29.10
CA ALA A 46 -16.05 7.90 29.78
C ALA A 46 -16.86 8.22 31.06
N ARG A 47 -18.07 7.67 31.14
CA ARG A 47 -18.84 7.57 32.39
C ARG A 47 -18.64 6.17 32.99
N PRO A 48 -18.53 6.04 34.32
CA PRO A 48 -18.39 4.75 34.98
C PRO A 48 -19.71 3.97 34.96
N GLU A 49 -19.56 2.66 34.97
CA GLU A 49 -20.51 1.61 34.63
C GLU A 49 -21.83 1.62 35.44
N THR A 50 -22.96 1.47 34.73
CA THR A 50 -24.10 0.66 35.20
C THR A 50 -24.55 -0.23 34.06
N ALA A 51 -24.55 -1.54 34.33
CA ALA A 51 -24.70 -2.65 33.41
C ALA A 51 -25.94 -2.63 32.48
N LYS A 52 -25.72 -2.73 31.16
CA LYS A 52 -26.38 -3.71 30.26
C LYS A 52 -25.79 -3.68 28.85
N ALA A 53 -25.55 -4.89 28.32
CA ALA A 53 -25.18 -5.25 26.96
C ALA A 53 -23.76 -4.85 26.52
N VAL A 54 -22.87 -5.84 26.52
CA VAL A 54 -21.65 -5.86 25.70
C VAL A 54 -22.08 -5.65 24.24
N ALA A 55 -21.92 -4.43 23.74
CA ALA A 55 -21.92 -4.19 22.31
C ALA A 55 -20.76 -5.00 21.71
N PRO A 56 -20.97 -5.76 20.62
CA PRO A 56 -19.85 -6.39 19.93
C PRO A 56 -18.84 -5.30 19.53
N PRO A 57 -17.53 -5.57 19.58
CA PRO A 57 -16.53 -4.63 19.12
C PRO A 57 -16.88 -4.15 17.70
N PRO A 58 -16.56 -2.89 17.34
CA PRO A 58 -16.77 -2.40 15.98
C PRO A 58 -16.15 -3.41 15.00
N PRO A 59 -16.80 -3.71 13.86
CA PRO A 59 -16.25 -4.64 12.89
C PRO A 59 -14.84 -4.18 12.55
N VAL A 60 -13.85 -5.02 12.81
CA VAL A 60 -12.53 -4.84 12.22
C VAL A 60 -12.81 -4.78 10.72
N GLU A 61 -12.57 -3.64 10.08
CA GLU A 61 -12.75 -3.51 8.64
C GLU A 61 -11.78 -4.47 7.97
N THR A 62 -12.23 -5.70 7.70
CA THR A 62 -11.45 -6.66 6.94
C THR A 62 -11.38 -6.12 5.51
N PRO A 63 -10.17 -6.03 4.93
CA PRO A 63 -10.04 -5.61 3.54
C PRO A 63 -10.91 -6.51 2.66
N LYS A 64 -11.69 -5.89 1.77
CA LYS A 64 -12.55 -6.62 0.84
C LYS A 64 -11.70 -7.25 -0.25
N ARG A 65 -12.02 -8.49 -0.56
CA ARG A 65 -11.39 -9.26 -1.64
C ARG A 65 -11.48 -8.55 -2.99
N ALA A 66 -10.38 -8.51 -3.72
CA ALA A 66 -10.23 -7.92 -5.04
C ALA A 66 -9.85 -9.00 -6.06
N PRO A 67 -10.80 -9.48 -6.90
CA PRO A 67 -10.51 -10.48 -7.93
C PRO A 67 -9.38 -10.08 -8.90
N ALA A 68 -9.22 -8.78 -9.16
CA ALA A 68 -8.14 -8.26 -9.99
C ALA A 68 -6.75 -8.50 -9.37
N PHE A 69 -6.64 -8.38 -8.04
CA PHE A 69 -5.39 -8.65 -7.32
C PHE A 69 -5.03 -10.14 -7.38
N GLU A 70 -6.00 -11.03 -7.16
CA GLU A 70 -5.77 -12.48 -7.28
C GLU A 70 -5.30 -12.86 -8.69
N ASN A 71 -5.91 -12.28 -9.72
CA ASN A 71 -5.50 -12.52 -11.11
C ASN A 71 -4.08 -12.03 -11.38
N LEU A 72 -3.68 -10.88 -10.82
CA LEU A 72 -2.30 -10.38 -10.92
C LEU A 72 -1.31 -11.36 -10.27
N VAL A 73 -1.60 -11.81 -9.04
CA VAL A 73 -0.76 -12.77 -8.31
C VAL A 73 -0.64 -14.09 -9.08
N ARG A 74 -1.75 -14.61 -9.62
CA ARG A 74 -1.76 -15.83 -10.44
C ARG A 74 -0.99 -15.70 -11.74
N MET A 75 -1.05 -14.55 -12.39
CA MET A 75 -0.30 -14.26 -13.62
C MET A 75 1.21 -14.25 -13.34
N LEU A 76 1.63 -13.52 -12.31
CA LEU A 76 3.04 -13.47 -11.90
C LEU A 76 3.55 -14.87 -11.48
N GLY A 77 2.74 -15.61 -10.72
CA GLY A 77 3.05 -16.98 -10.33
C GLY A 77 3.19 -17.95 -11.50
N SER A 78 2.30 -17.87 -12.47
CA SER A 78 2.37 -18.68 -13.70
C SER A 78 3.64 -18.37 -14.50
N ASN A 79 3.99 -17.08 -14.63
CA ASN A 79 5.22 -16.68 -15.30
C ASN A 79 6.46 -17.21 -14.58
N ALA A 80 6.49 -17.13 -13.24
CA ALA A 80 7.59 -17.65 -12.42
C ALA A 80 7.73 -19.17 -12.58
N ALA A 81 6.61 -19.90 -12.55
CA ALA A 81 6.59 -21.34 -12.79
C ALA A 81 7.08 -21.69 -14.20
N MET A 82 6.68 -20.93 -15.22
CA MET A 82 7.11 -21.14 -16.60
C MET A 82 8.64 -21.02 -16.76
N VAL A 83 9.25 -19.97 -16.20
CA VAL A 83 10.72 -19.79 -16.27
C VAL A 83 11.49 -20.76 -15.36
N LEU A 84 10.81 -21.44 -14.45
CA LEU A 84 11.34 -22.56 -13.67
C LEU A 84 11.17 -23.91 -14.39
N GLY A 85 10.71 -23.93 -15.64
CA GLY A 85 10.56 -25.15 -16.41
C GLY A 85 9.32 -25.97 -16.05
N ALA A 86 8.35 -25.39 -15.34
CA ALA A 86 7.05 -26.05 -15.09
C ALA A 86 6.24 -26.21 -16.39
N TYR A 87 6.53 -25.39 -17.41
CA TYR A 87 5.89 -25.45 -18.72
C TYR A 87 6.93 -25.37 -19.84
N ALA A 88 6.65 -26.07 -20.94
CA ALA A 88 7.42 -25.94 -22.17
C ALA A 88 6.96 -24.72 -22.97
N ASP A 89 7.89 -24.01 -23.59
CA ASP A 89 7.55 -22.91 -24.50
C ASP A 89 6.76 -23.46 -25.69
N PRO A 90 5.53 -22.98 -25.95
CA PRO A 90 4.69 -23.48 -27.04
C PRO A 90 5.31 -23.30 -28.43
N ARG A 91 6.33 -22.46 -28.58
CA ARG A 91 7.04 -22.24 -29.85
C ARG A 91 8.15 -23.25 -30.09
N THR A 92 8.85 -23.67 -29.03
CA THR A 92 10.05 -24.53 -29.14
C THR A 92 9.81 -25.95 -28.64
N GLY A 93 8.76 -26.16 -27.84
CA GLY A 93 8.47 -27.43 -27.17
C GLY A 93 9.47 -27.79 -26.08
N GLN A 94 10.41 -26.91 -25.76
CA GLN A 94 11.45 -27.15 -24.75
C GLN A 94 11.08 -26.50 -23.42
N PRO A 95 11.43 -27.13 -22.28
CA PRO A 95 11.27 -26.51 -20.97
C PRO A 95 12.17 -25.27 -20.87
N VAL A 96 11.57 -24.14 -20.49
CA VAL A 96 12.30 -22.89 -20.26
C VAL A 96 12.83 -22.92 -18.84
N ILE A 97 14.15 -23.03 -18.67
CA ILE A 97 14.79 -22.97 -17.35
C ILE A 97 15.72 -21.76 -17.32
N ASP A 98 15.23 -20.71 -16.68
CA ASP A 98 15.97 -19.47 -16.40
C ASP A 98 15.84 -19.14 -14.91
N PRO A 99 16.79 -19.60 -14.08
CA PRO A 99 16.77 -19.32 -12.66
C PRO A 99 16.91 -17.82 -12.32
N GLU A 100 17.57 -17.04 -13.17
CA GLU A 100 17.75 -15.61 -12.92
C GLU A 100 16.42 -14.87 -13.08
N ALA A 101 15.71 -15.11 -14.19
CA ALA A 101 14.36 -14.59 -14.40
C ALA A 101 13.37 -15.08 -13.32
N ALA A 102 13.50 -16.33 -12.87
CA ALA A 102 12.67 -16.86 -11.80
C ALA A 102 12.88 -16.11 -10.48
N ARG A 103 14.13 -15.79 -10.13
CA ARG A 103 14.45 -15.00 -8.94
C ARG A 103 13.81 -13.62 -9.00
N GLU A 104 13.94 -12.91 -10.12
CA GLU A 104 13.34 -11.58 -10.28
C GLU A 104 11.82 -11.61 -10.05
N LEU A 105 11.12 -12.62 -10.60
CA LEU A 105 9.67 -12.77 -10.41
C LEU A 105 9.29 -13.11 -8.97
N ILE A 106 10.09 -13.92 -8.27
CA ILE A 106 9.90 -14.21 -6.84
C ILE A 106 10.10 -12.93 -6.02
N ASP A 107 11.15 -12.16 -6.30
CA ASP A 107 11.47 -10.91 -5.61
C ASP A 107 10.36 -9.86 -5.84
N MET A 108 9.78 -9.80 -7.04
CA MET A 108 8.62 -8.95 -7.33
C MET A 108 7.39 -9.36 -6.49
N LEU A 109 7.12 -10.65 -6.35
CA LEU A 109 6.03 -11.17 -5.53
C LEU A 109 6.27 -10.90 -4.02
N ASP A 110 7.52 -11.03 -3.56
CA ASP A 110 7.90 -10.70 -2.19
C ASP A 110 7.73 -9.20 -1.91
N ALA A 111 8.21 -8.33 -2.81
CA ALA A 111 8.02 -6.89 -2.69
C ALA A 111 6.52 -6.52 -2.70
N LEU A 112 5.71 -7.20 -3.51
CA LEU A 112 4.27 -7.01 -3.51
C LEU A 112 3.66 -7.39 -2.15
N HIS A 113 4.06 -8.52 -1.56
CA HIS A 113 3.59 -8.94 -0.24
C HIS A 113 3.94 -7.92 0.85
N GLU A 114 5.20 -7.49 0.89
CA GLU A 114 5.67 -6.52 1.90
C GLU A 114 4.95 -5.17 1.77
N LYS A 115 4.74 -4.68 0.54
CA LYS A 115 4.10 -3.38 0.28
C LYS A 115 2.59 -3.40 0.45
N THR A 116 1.95 -4.57 0.36
CA THR A 116 0.49 -4.72 0.50
C THR A 116 0.06 -5.25 1.87
N LYS A 117 1.02 -5.54 2.76
CA LYS A 117 0.75 -6.05 4.11
C LYS A 117 -0.20 -5.14 4.88
N GLY A 118 -1.25 -5.74 5.46
CA GLY A 118 -2.31 -5.03 6.19
C GLY A 118 -3.42 -4.45 5.31
N ASN A 119 -3.28 -4.50 3.98
CA ASN A 119 -4.31 -4.09 3.02
C ASN A 119 -4.91 -5.27 2.24
N LEU A 120 -4.44 -6.50 2.49
CA LEU A 120 -4.92 -7.72 1.85
C LEU A 120 -6.08 -8.35 2.64
N ALA A 121 -7.06 -8.88 1.92
CA ALA A 121 -8.02 -9.80 2.51
C ALA A 121 -7.27 -11.07 2.99
N PRO A 122 -7.74 -11.76 4.04
CA PRO A 122 -7.09 -12.97 4.53
C PRO A 122 -6.88 -14.03 3.44
N GLU A 123 -7.81 -14.16 2.50
CA GLU A 123 -7.70 -15.10 1.38
C GLU A 123 -6.59 -14.72 0.39
N GLU A 124 -6.36 -13.43 0.17
CA GLU A 124 -5.35 -12.89 -0.73
C GLU A 124 -3.95 -13.03 -0.15
N ASP A 125 -3.81 -12.74 1.15
CA ASP A 125 -2.56 -12.92 1.89
C ASP A 125 -2.14 -14.39 1.89
N ASN A 126 -3.10 -15.29 2.19
CA ASN A 126 -2.86 -16.73 2.13
C ASN A 126 -2.49 -17.21 0.72
N LEU A 127 -3.17 -16.71 -0.33
CA LEU A 127 -2.85 -17.05 -1.71
C LEU A 127 -1.41 -16.64 -2.07
N LEU A 128 -1.01 -15.42 -1.70
CA LEU A 128 0.31 -14.89 -2.01
C LEU A 128 1.42 -15.65 -1.25
N LEU A 129 1.20 -15.94 0.04
CA LEU A 129 2.13 -16.71 0.87
C LEU A 129 2.31 -18.15 0.37
N ASP A 130 1.21 -18.83 0.02
CA ASP A 130 1.27 -20.20 -0.52
C ASP A 130 2.01 -20.25 -1.87
N LEU A 131 1.73 -19.29 -2.75
CA LEU A 131 2.42 -19.16 -4.03
C LEU A 131 3.92 -18.89 -3.85
N LEU A 132 4.29 -17.93 -3.00
CA LEU A 132 5.69 -17.61 -2.69
C LEU A 132 6.43 -18.81 -2.11
N GLY A 133 5.81 -19.52 -1.16
CA GLY A 133 6.40 -20.72 -0.56
C GLY A 133 6.70 -21.80 -1.60
N LYS A 134 5.73 -22.10 -2.48
CA LYS A 134 5.90 -23.08 -3.56
C LYS A 134 7.02 -22.67 -4.52
N LEU A 135 6.99 -21.44 -5.01
CA LEU A 135 7.99 -20.95 -5.97
C LEU A 135 9.41 -20.96 -5.39
N LYS A 136 9.58 -20.55 -4.13
CA LYS A 136 10.89 -20.57 -3.45
C LYS A 136 11.44 -21.98 -3.31
N MET A 137 10.60 -22.95 -2.96
CA MET A 137 11.02 -24.36 -2.87
C MET A 137 11.42 -24.91 -4.24
N THR A 138 10.57 -24.70 -5.26
CA THR A 138 10.87 -25.13 -6.64
C THR A 138 12.15 -24.48 -7.17
N PHE A 139 12.36 -23.19 -6.90
CA PHE A 139 13.60 -22.48 -7.25
C PHE A 139 14.85 -23.08 -6.59
N LEU A 140 14.77 -23.45 -5.31
CA LEU A 140 15.88 -24.10 -4.61
C LEU A 140 16.21 -25.47 -5.21
N GLU A 141 15.20 -26.29 -5.50
CA GLU A 141 15.36 -27.61 -6.13
C GLU A 141 16.01 -27.50 -7.51
N ILE A 142 15.53 -26.56 -8.34
CA ILE A 142 16.06 -26.35 -9.68
C ILE A 142 17.50 -25.82 -9.63
N ASN A 143 17.79 -24.86 -8.74
CA ASN A 143 19.16 -24.37 -8.59
C ASN A 143 20.13 -25.47 -8.18
N GLN A 144 19.72 -26.37 -7.30
CA GLN A 144 20.54 -27.53 -6.92
C GLN A 144 20.74 -28.48 -8.10
N ALA A 145 19.68 -28.75 -8.89
CA ALA A 145 19.77 -29.59 -10.08
C ALA A 145 20.69 -28.98 -11.16
N VAL A 146 20.54 -27.69 -11.45
CA VAL A 146 21.38 -26.96 -12.42
C VAL A 146 22.84 -26.95 -11.95
N ALA A 147 23.11 -26.72 -10.66
CA ALA A 147 24.46 -26.77 -10.12
C ALA A 147 25.08 -28.19 -10.20
N ALA A 148 24.29 -29.23 -9.95
CA ALA A 148 24.74 -30.62 -10.04
C ALA A 148 25.07 -31.01 -11.50
N GLU A 149 24.25 -30.63 -12.47
CA GLU A 149 24.51 -30.86 -13.89
C GLU A 149 25.76 -30.10 -14.37
N ALA A 150 25.93 -28.84 -13.93
CA ALA A 150 27.14 -28.06 -14.23
C ALA A 150 28.41 -28.72 -13.64
N ALA A 151 28.33 -29.30 -12.45
CA ALA A 151 29.45 -30.02 -11.84
C ALA A 151 29.80 -31.31 -12.58
N LYS A 152 28.80 -32.10 -13.01
CA LYS A 152 28.99 -33.31 -13.83
C LYS A 152 29.61 -32.98 -15.20
N ALA A 153 29.15 -31.92 -15.85
CA ALA A 153 29.68 -31.47 -17.14
C ALA A 153 31.16 -31.06 -17.02
N LYS A 154 31.54 -30.37 -15.94
CA LYS A 154 32.95 -30.00 -15.66
C LYS A 154 33.83 -31.22 -15.35
N ALA A 155 33.30 -32.24 -14.66
CA ALA A 155 34.04 -33.46 -14.37
C ALA A 155 34.29 -34.31 -15.64
N LYS A 156 33.34 -34.32 -16.58
CA LYS A 156 33.45 -35.07 -17.86
C LYS A 156 34.37 -34.39 -18.88
N THR A 157 34.61 -33.09 -18.74
CA THR A 157 35.46 -32.29 -19.64
C THR A 157 36.89 -32.09 -19.12
N ARG A 158 37.21 -32.57 -17.91
CA ARG A 158 38.58 -32.52 -17.38
C ARG A 158 39.36 -33.76 -17.86
N PRO A 159 40.41 -33.60 -18.69
CA PRO A 159 41.17 -34.70 -19.30
C PRO A 159 42.02 -35.48 -18.28
#